data_AF-A0AAV3S054-F1
#
_entry.id   AF-A0AAV3S054-F1
#
_cell.length_a   1.000
_cell.length_b   1.000
_cell.length_c   1.000
_cell.angle_alpha   90.00
_cell.angle_beta   90.00
_cell.angle_gamma   90.00
#
_symmetry.space_group_name_H-M   'P 1'
#
loop_
_entity.id
_entity.type
_entity.pdbx_description
1 polymer ?
#
loop_
_entity_poly.entity_id
_entity_poly.type
_entity_poly.pdbx_seq_one_letter_code
_entity_poly.pdbx_strand_id
1 'polypeptide(L)'
;MVNAIFSDQIGRNMEIYVDDMLVKSKKCSEYLKNLEETLKKLKKSQLCINPVKCSLGVTSGMFLGFMISERGIKPNSDKINVIMQMEAPGSYKEVQWLAGCLVSLNRFISRSADRNLPFLRKLRQAMKDELVWDEECAKPFEELKNYLLSPNILTRPEGKEELQLYLAVSKGAVSSVIIREEAKVQKPIFYVSHGLHGPEENYPLIEKFVMALVMSARKLKAYFEAHPIMVVTEQPLKRILANPAQIGRLTKWVAELCEFELAFVPRIGVKAQALIDLVIECTTKRPS
;
A
#
# COMPACT_ATOMS: atom_id res chain seq x y z
N MET A 1 -24.17 11.80 -5.27
CA MET A 1 -24.61 13.10 -5.83
C MET A 1 -23.50 13.76 -6.64
N VAL A 2 -22.34 14.05 -6.04
CA VAL A 2 -21.18 14.63 -6.74
C VAL A 2 -20.69 13.76 -7.90
N ASN A 3 -20.57 12.43 -7.72
CA ASN A 3 -20.16 11.53 -8.81
C ASN A 3 -21.09 11.55 -10.02
N ALA A 4 -22.39 11.80 -9.82
CA ALA A 4 -23.33 11.91 -10.93
C ALA A 4 -23.13 13.20 -11.72
N ILE A 5 -22.87 14.31 -11.01
CA ILE A 5 -22.60 15.62 -11.61
C ILE A 5 -21.37 15.55 -12.51
N PHE A 6 -20.29 14.91 -12.06
CA PHE A 6 -19.00 14.87 -12.78
C PHE A 6 -18.72 13.55 -13.52
N SER A 7 -19.76 12.76 -13.80
CA SER A 7 -19.62 11.40 -14.38
C SER A 7 -18.84 11.35 -15.71
N ASP A 8 -18.88 12.39 -16.51
CA ASP A 8 -18.16 12.63 -17.78
C ASP A 8 -16.71 13.11 -17.61
N GLN A 9 -16.36 13.63 -16.43
CA GLN A 9 -15.02 14.13 -16.09
C GLN A 9 -14.22 13.12 -15.26
N ILE A 10 -14.90 12.33 -14.41
CA ILE A 10 -14.30 11.32 -13.55
C ILE A 10 -13.53 10.30 -14.40
N GLY A 11 -12.29 10.01 -14.00
CA GLY A 11 -11.36 9.13 -14.71
C GLY A 11 -10.65 9.79 -15.90
N ARG A 12 -11.30 10.75 -16.59
CA ARG A 12 -10.71 11.46 -17.75
C ARG A 12 -9.75 12.57 -17.30
N ASN A 13 -10.28 13.60 -16.65
CA ASN A 13 -9.52 14.77 -16.18
C ASN A 13 -9.76 15.08 -14.69
N MET A 14 -10.60 14.27 -14.02
CA MET A 14 -10.94 14.46 -12.62
C MET A 14 -10.92 13.15 -11.83
N GLU A 15 -10.54 13.22 -10.56
CA GLU A 15 -10.78 12.17 -9.56
C GLU A 15 -11.54 12.82 -8.40
N ILE A 16 -12.55 12.12 -7.86
CA ILE A 16 -13.37 12.62 -6.74
C ILE A 16 -13.43 11.56 -5.65
N TYR A 17 -13.28 12.02 -4.41
CA TYR A 17 -13.57 11.22 -3.23
C TYR A 17 -14.36 12.06 -2.24
N VAL A 18 -15.66 11.76 -2.13
CA VAL A 18 -16.61 12.52 -1.29
C VAL A 18 -16.59 14.01 -1.63
N ASP A 19 -15.89 14.83 -0.84
CA ASP A 19 -15.74 16.28 -0.96
C ASP A 19 -14.39 16.71 -1.57
N ASP A 20 -13.41 15.81 -1.63
CA ASP A 20 -12.10 16.08 -2.23
C ASP A 20 -12.13 15.86 -3.76
N MET A 21 -11.78 16.91 -4.51
CA MET A 21 -11.70 16.89 -5.98
C MET A 21 -10.28 17.15 -6.47
N LEU A 22 -9.81 16.32 -7.39
CA LEU A 22 -8.53 16.50 -8.07
C LEU A 22 -8.78 16.68 -9.57
N VAL A 23 -8.45 17.85 -10.10
CA VAL A 23 -8.40 18.09 -11.56
C VAL A 23 -6.97 17.91 -12.05
N LYS A 24 -6.79 17.08 -13.08
CA LYS A 24 -5.48 16.72 -13.63
C LYS A 24 -5.46 16.85 -15.14
N SER A 25 -4.27 17.09 -15.69
CA SER A 25 -4.05 17.18 -17.13
C SER A 25 -2.67 16.65 -17.47
N LYS A 26 -2.52 15.99 -18.62
CA LYS A 26 -1.19 15.52 -19.09
C LYS A 26 -0.36 16.67 -19.67
N LYS A 27 -1.03 17.70 -20.21
CA LYS A 27 -0.40 18.87 -20.82
C LYS A 27 -0.87 20.15 -20.14
N CYS A 28 0.04 21.10 -19.96
CA CYS A 28 -0.31 22.42 -19.42
C CYS A 28 -1.34 23.16 -20.28
N SER A 29 -1.31 22.97 -21.60
CA SER A 29 -2.27 23.58 -22.54
C SER A 29 -3.71 23.09 -22.36
N GLU A 30 -3.90 21.89 -21.80
CA GLU A 30 -5.23 21.31 -21.54
C GLU A 30 -5.75 21.69 -20.14
N TYR A 31 -4.85 22.05 -19.21
CA TYR A 31 -5.20 22.33 -17.82
C TYR A 31 -6.25 23.42 -17.67
N LEU A 32 -6.07 24.57 -18.34
CA LEU A 32 -7.02 25.68 -18.24
C LEU A 32 -8.40 25.30 -18.79
N LYS A 33 -8.45 24.53 -19.89
CA LYS A 33 -9.71 24.05 -20.47
C LYS A 33 -10.44 23.10 -19.53
N ASN A 34 -9.71 22.14 -18.95
CA ASN A 34 -10.25 21.17 -18.01
C ASN A 34 -10.74 21.86 -16.72
N LEU A 35 -9.98 22.83 -16.21
CA LEU A 35 -10.36 23.62 -15.03
C LEU A 35 -11.61 24.46 -15.31
N GLU A 36 -11.68 25.12 -16.47
CA GLU A 36 -12.85 25.91 -16.87
C GLU A 36 -14.12 25.05 -16.97
N GLU A 37 -14.02 23.87 -17.59
CA GLU A 37 -15.09 22.88 -17.65
C GLU A 37 -15.61 22.51 -16.25
N THR A 38 -14.69 22.17 -15.34
CA THR A 38 -15.01 21.84 -13.96
C THR A 38 -15.68 23.00 -13.22
N LEU A 39 -15.14 24.21 -13.30
CA LEU A 39 -15.69 25.39 -12.61
C LEU A 39 -17.07 25.76 -13.15
N LYS A 40 -17.29 25.64 -14.46
CA LYS A 40 -18.63 25.83 -15.06
C LYS A 40 -19.63 24.82 -14.49
N LYS A 41 -19.21 23.57 -14.32
CA LYS A 41 -20.07 22.52 -13.79
C LYS A 41 -20.37 22.70 -12.30
N LEU A 42 -19.37 23.06 -11.49
CA LEU A 42 -19.56 23.47 -10.09
C LEU A 42 -20.58 24.60 -9.97
N LYS A 43 -20.43 25.65 -10.80
CA LYS A 43 -21.36 26.78 -10.84
C LYS A 43 -22.78 26.35 -11.22
N LYS A 44 -22.94 25.51 -12.24
CA LYS A 44 -24.24 25.00 -12.68
C LYS A 44 -24.94 24.17 -11.60
N SER A 45 -24.17 23.41 -10.84
CA SER A 45 -24.66 22.57 -9.73
C SER A 45 -24.70 23.28 -8.38
N GLN A 46 -24.46 24.60 -8.33
CA GLN A 46 -24.45 25.40 -7.10
C GLN A 46 -23.53 24.85 -6.00
N LEU A 47 -22.42 24.20 -6.40
CA LEU A 47 -21.40 23.71 -5.48
C LEU A 47 -20.35 24.79 -5.24
N CYS A 48 -20.08 25.09 -3.97
CA CYS A 48 -19.07 26.04 -3.56
C CYS A 48 -17.77 25.33 -3.18
N ILE A 49 -16.64 25.92 -3.57
CA ILE A 49 -15.30 25.49 -3.16
C ILE A 49 -14.73 26.47 -2.14
N ASN A 50 -13.92 26.00 -1.20
CA ASN A 50 -13.19 26.87 -0.28
C ASN A 50 -11.85 27.29 -0.93
N PRO A 51 -11.68 28.57 -1.34
CA PRO A 51 -10.50 29.01 -2.06
C PRO A 51 -9.20 28.84 -1.26
N VAL A 52 -9.26 28.97 0.07
CA VAL A 52 -8.09 28.86 0.96
C VAL A 52 -7.55 27.42 0.99
N LYS A 53 -8.41 26.43 0.78
CA LYS A 53 -8.03 25.01 0.72
C LYS A 53 -7.71 24.54 -0.70
N CYS A 54 -7.87 25.38 -1.71
CA CYS A 54 -7.61 25.02 -3.10
C CYS A 54 -6.15 25.27 -3.48
N SER A 55 -5.53 24.28 -4.12
CA SER A 55 -4.23 24.44 -4.78
C SER A 55 -4.45 24.36 -6.30
N LEU A 56 -4.08 25.41 -7.04
CA LEU A 56 -4.30 25.52 -8.49
C LEU A 56 -2.97 25.68 -9.22
N GLY A 57 -2.85 25.06 -10.40
CA GLY A 57 -1.70 25.24 -11.28
C GLY A 57 -0.39 24.64 -10.76
N VAL A 58 -0.49 23.70 -9.80
CA VAL A 58 0.68 23.05 -9.18
C VAL A 58 1.07 21.78 -9.92
N THR A 59 2.38 21.48 -9.98
CA THR A 59 2.92 20.22 -10.53
C THR A 59 2.86 19.07 -9.51
N SER A 60 2.69 19.41 -8.23
CA SER A 60 2.42 18.46 -7.15
C SER A 60 1.51 19.07 -6.09
N GLY A 61 0.62 18.26 -5.51
CA GLY A 61 -0.33 18.73 -4.49
C GLY A 61 -0.79 17.64 -3.55
N MET A 62 -1.32 18.03 -2.40
CA MET A 62 -1.89 17.12 -1.41
C MET A 62 -3.31 16.69 -1.81
N PHE A 63 -3.58 15.39 -1.78
CA PHE A 63 -4.91 14.82 -2.04
C PHE A 63 -5.09 13.54 -1.21
N LEU A 64 -6.19 13.45 -0.46
CA LEU A 64 -6.49 12.31 0.43
C LEU A 64 -5.33 11.92 1.37
N GLY A 65 -4.59 12.92 1.84
CA GLY A 65 -3.45 12.72 2.73
C GLY A 65 -2.18 12.19 2.06
N PHE A 66 -2.10 12.19 0.73
CA PHE A 66 -0.90 11.83 -0.05
C PHE A 66 -0.44 13.00 -0.92
N MET A 67 0.86 13.05 -1.22
CA MET A 67 1.41 14.01 -2.17
C MET A 67 1.36 13.41 -3.57
N ILE A 68 0.55 13.97 -4.46
CA ILE A 68 0.42 13.53 -5.86
C ILE A 68 1.30 14.42 -6.73
N SER A 69 2.06 13.81 -7.63
CA SER A 69 2.91 14.50 -8.61
C SER A 69 2.90 13.76 -9.95
N GLU A 70 3.48 14.37 -10.98
CA GLU A 70 3.71 13.71 -12.28
C GLU A 70 4.49 12.39 -12.12
N ARG A 71 5.44 12.33 -11.18
CA ARG A 71 6.27 11.14 -10.94
C ARG A 71 5.51 10.00 -10.24
N GLY A 72 4.33 10.26 -9.71
CA GLY A 72 3.54 9.31 -8.93
C GLY A 72 3.09 9.85 -7.58
N ILE A 73 2.72 8.92 -6.71
CA ILE A 73 2.18 9.16 -5.37
C ILE A 73 3.31 9.04 -4.36
N LYS A 74 3.48 10.08 -3.56
CA LYS A 74 4.43 10.14 -2.46
C LYS A 74 3.71 10.17 -1.11
N PRO A 75 4.35 9.67 -0.05
CA PRO A 75 3.86 9.86 1.30
C PRO A 75 3.79 11.35 1.67
N ASN A 76 2.95 11.67 2.65
CA ASN A 76 2.87 13.02 3.18
C ASN A 76 4.21 13.39 3.85
N SER A 77 4.88 14.42 3.33
CA SER A 77 6.16 14.92 3.84
C SER A 77 6.05 15.41 5.28
N ASP A 78 4.93 16.01 5.68
CA ASP A 78 4.75 16.54 7.04
C ASP A 78 4.74 15.40 8.05
N LYS A 79 4.04 14.31 7.74
CA LYS A 79 4.02 13.11 8.60
C LYS A 79 5.39 12.47 8.71
N ILE A 80 6.13 12.39 7.60
CA ILE A 80 7.50 11.87 7.59
C ILE A 80 8.40 12.77 8.43
N ASN A 81 8.35 14.09 8.22
CA ASN A 81 9.18 15.05 8.93
C ASN A 81 8.96 14.97 10.45
N VAL A 82 7.70 14.83 10.90
CA VAL A 82 7.42 14.63 12.33
C VAL A 82 8.05 13.33 12.83
N ILE A 83 7.93 12.21 12.10
CA ILE A 83 8.60 10.94 12.49
C ILE A 83 10.12 11.12 12.55
N MET A 84 10.72 11.83 11.59
CA MET A 84 12.17 12.05 11.53
C MET A 84 12.69 12.88 12.71
N GLN A 85 11.91 13.88 13.14
CA GLN A 85 12.25 14.76 14.27
C GLN A 85 11.86 14.16 15.63
N MET A 86 11.07 13.10 15.64
CA MET A 86 10.61 12.46 16.87
C MET A 86 11.77 11.76 17.59
N GLU A 87 11.94 12.08 18.86
CA GLU A 87 12.81 11.33 19.77
C GLU A 87 12.18 9.96 20.10
N ALA A 88 12.86 9.14 20.91
CA ALA A 88 12.30 7.89 21.39
C ALA A 88 10.95 8.14 22.08
N PRO A 89 9.83 7.51 21.64
CA PRO A 89 8.53 7.68 22.26
C PRO A 89 8.57 7.33 23.75
N GLY A 90 8.35 8.34 24.61
CA GLY A 90 8.35 8.19 26.06
C GLY A 90 6.96 7.97 26.64
N SER A 91 5.90 8.22 25.86
CA SER A 91 4.51 8.11 26.34
C SER A 91 3.66 7.15 25.52
N TYR A 92 2.66 6.53 26.16
CA TYR A 92 1.69 5.68 25.46
C TYR A 92 1.04 6.41 24.27
N LYS A 93 0.74 7.71 24.44
CA LYS A 93 0.14 8.55 23.39
C LYS A 93 1.08 8.72 22.20
N GLU A 94 2.38 8.89 22.43
CA GLU A 94 3.37 8.98 21.36
C GLU A 94 3.51 7.67 20.60
N VAL A 95 3.56 6.53 21.29
CA VAL A 95 3.61 5.22 20.62
C VAL A 95 2.31 4.96 19.84
N GLN A 96 1.16 5.36 20.40
CA GLN A 96 -0.14 5.22 19.75
C GLN A 96 -0.23 6.10 18.50
N TRP A 97 0.25 7.35 18.60
CA TRP A 97 0.35 8.26 17.48
C TRP A 97 1.27 7.70 16.39
N LEU A 98 2.44 7.19 16.76
CA LEU A 98 3.40 6.58 15.83
C LEU A 98 2.75 5.38 15.10
N ALA A 99 2.11 4.47 15.84
CA ALA A 99 1.41 3.34 15.24
C ALA A 99 0.30 3.78 14.27
N GLY A 100 -0.51 4.78 14.64
CA GLY A 100 -1.54 5.35 13.77
C GLY A 100 -0.97 6.06 12.54
N CYS A 101 0.14 6.77 12.70
CA CYS A 101 0.84 7.45 11.61
C CYS A 101 1.38 6.42 10.59
N LEU A 102 2.01 5.35 11.06
CA LEU A 102 2.53 4.27 10.23
C LEU A 102 1.41 3.52 9.49
N VAL A 103 0.22 3.40 10.07
CA VAL A 103 -0.93 2.85 9.35
C VAL A 103 -1.25 3.66 8.09
N SER A 104 -1.15 4.99 8.15
CA SER A 104 -1.36 5.86 6.99
C SER A 104 -0.24 5.79 5.94
N LEU A 105 0.95 5.31 6.34
CA LEU A 105 2.11 5.14 5.47
C LEU A 105 2.29 3.69 4.98
N ASN A 106 1.48 2.74 5.46
CA ASN A 106 1.58 1.31 5.15
C ASN A 106 1.73 1.00 3.65
N ARG A 107 1.07 1.78 2.79
CA ARG A 107 1.11 1.55 1.34
C ARG A 107 2.48 1.79 0.70
N PHE A 108 3.40 2.49 1.40
CA PHE A 108 4.77 2.82 0.96
C PHE A 108 5.85 1.99 1.66
N ILE A 109 5.48 1.29 2.75
CA ILE A 109 6.44 0.61 3.63
C ILE A 109 6.41 -0.88 3.31
N SER A 110 7.52 -1.41 2.80
CA SER A 110 7.71 -2.85 2.67
C SER A 110 7.63 -3.51 4.04
N ARG A 111 6.86 -4.60 4.14
CA ARG A 111 6.69 -5.40 5.36
C ARG A 111 6.32 -4.57 6.59
N SER A 112 5.44 -3.57 6.40
CA SER A 112 5.08 -2.64 7.46
C SER A 112 4.56 -3.33 8.73
N ALA A 113 3.89 -4.49 8.61
CA ALA A 113 3.44 -5.24 9.77
C ALA A 113 4.63 -5.73 10.60
N ASP A 114 5.66 -6.34 9.98
CA ASP A 114 6.86 -6.79 10.68
C ASP A 114 7.59 -5.64 11.37
N ARG A 115 7.77 -4.52 10.65
CA ARG A 115 8.45 -3.32 11.18
C ARG A 115 7.70 -2.70 12.35
N ASN A 116 6.37 -2.82 12.36
CA ASN A 116 5.52 -2.26 13.41
C ASN A 116 5.28 -3.22 14.58
N LEU A 117 5.61 -4.51 14.46
CA LEU A 117 5.39 -5.51 15.51
C LEU A 117 5.99 -5.11 16.87
N PRO A 118 7.24 -4.58 16.96
CA PRO A 118 7.81 -4.15 18.24
C PRO A 118 6.98 -3.05 18.91
N PHE A 119 6.57 -2.03 18.15
CA PHE A 119 5.77 -0.92 18.67
C PHE A 119 4.38 -1.38 19.14
N LEU A 120 3.73 -2.27 18.38
CA LEU A 120 2.43 -2.84 18.74
C LEU A 120 2.50 -3.76 19.97
N ARG A 121 3.64 -4.42 20.19
CA ARG A 121 3.89 -5.20 21.41
C ARG A 121 4.06 -4.28 22.62
N LYS A 122 4.85 -3.21 22.48
CA LYS A 122 5.00 -2.21 23.55
C LYS A 122 3.71 -1.49 23.90
N LEU A 123 2.86 -1.16 22.91
CA LEU A 123 1.53 -0.61 23.18
C LEU A 123 0.68 -1.56 24.02
N ARG A 124 0.72 -2.87 23.73
CA ARG A 124 -0.01 -3.87 24.52
C ARG A 124 0.58 -4.07 25.91
N GLN A 125 1.90 -3.97 26.06
CA GLN A 125 2.57 -4.06 27.36
C GLN A 125 2.28 -2.84 28.24
N ALA A 126 2.32 -1.63 27.66
CA ALA A 126 2.07 -0.37 28.35
C ALA A 126 0.61 -0.19 28.83
N MET A 127 -0.30 -1.08 28.41
CA MET A 127 -1.65 -1.16 29.00
C MET A 127 -1.64 -1.85 30.37
N LYS A 128 -0.58 -2.57 30.74
CA LYS A 128 -0.47 -3.36 31.96
C LYS A 128 0.67 -2.88 32.86
N ASP A 129 1.80 -2.51 32.27
CA ASP A 129 3.03 -2.11 32.95
C ASP A 129 3.50 -0.71 32.51
N GLU A 130 4.56 -0.20 33.15
CA GLU A 130 5.21 1.04 32.74
C GLU A 130 5.85 0.91 31.35
N LEU A 131 5.70 1.95 30.52
CA LEU A 131 6.24 1.97 29.16
C LEU A 131 7.76 2.15 29.20
N VAL A 132 8.50 1.09 28.87
CA VAL A 132 9.94 1.13 28.67
C VAL A 132 10.27 0.98 27.19
N TRP A 133 10.87 2.05 26.63
CA TRP A 133 11.42 2.04 25.28
C TRP A 133 12.83 1.44 25.28
N ASP A 134 12.93 0.17 24.91
CA ASP A 134 14.17 -0.62 24.93
C ASP A 134 14.84 -0.68 23.54
N GLU A 135 16.00 -1.33 23.48
CA GLU A 135 16.72 -1.55 22.23
C GLU A 135 15.90 -2.33 21.19
N GLU A 136 14.98 -3.19 21.63
CA GLU A 136 14.07 -3.93 20.73
C GLU A 136 13.12 -3.01 19.96
N CYS A 137 12.81 -1.82 20.49
CA CYS A 137 12.03 -0.79 19.79
C CYS A 137 12.91 0.30 19.17
N ALA A 138 14.00 0.70 19.83
CA ALA A 138 14.87 1.75 19.33
C ALA A 138 15.49 1.38 17.98
N LYS A 139 15.99 0.15 17.83
CA LYS A 139 16.64 -0.28 16.57
C LYS A 139 15.65 -0.31 15.39
N PRO A 140 14.47 -0.95 15.47
CA PRO A 140 13.48 -0.90 14.39
C PRO A 140 12.97 0.51 14.09
N PHE A 141 12.93 1.41 15.08
CA PHE A 141 12.53 2.80 14.87
C PHE A 141 13.54 3.58 14.04
N GLU A 142 14.83 3.43 14.34
CA GLU A 142 15.89 4.05 13.54
C GLU A 142 16.01 3.42 12.13
N GLU A 143 15.85 2.10 12.00
CA GLU A 143 15.75 1.44 10.70
C GLU A 143 14.55 1.95 9.87
N LEU A 144 13.42 2.20 10.53
CA LEU A 144 12.24 2.78 9.91
C LEU A 144 12.47 4.24 9.47
N LYS A 145 13.10 5.08 10.30
CA LYS A 145 13.48 6.44 9.92
C LYS A 145 14.39 6.44 8.69
N ASN A 146 15.42 5.59 8.70
CA ASN A 146 16.34 5.45 7.57
C ASN A 146 15.63 5.00 6.29
N TYR A 147 14.66 4.09 6.40
CA TYR A 147 13.83 3.70 5.26
C TYR A 147 12.96 4.85 4.75
N LEU A 148 12.38 5.66 5.65
CA LEU A 148 11.53 6.80 5.29
C LEU A 148 12.29 7.99 4.70
N LEU A 149 13.62 8.07 4.84
CA LEU A 149 14.47 9.09 4.19
C LEU A 149 14.47 8.98 2.66
N SER A 150 14.30 7.76 2.14
CA SER A 150 14.26 7.48 0.70
C SER A 150 12.94 6.81 0.32
N PRO A 151 11.80 7.51 0.48
CA PRO A 151 10.50 6.88 0.33
C PRO A 151 10.29 6.45 -1.12
N ASN A 152 9.86 5.20 -1.29
CA ASN A 152 9.46 4.68 -2.58
C ASN A 152 8.32 5.52 -3.17
N ILE A 153 8.52 6.01 -4.40
CA ILE A 153 7.48 6.69 -5.16
C ILE A 153 6.57 5.60 -5.73
N LEU A 154 5.30 5.62 -5.35
CA LEU A 154 4.32 4.67 -5.89
C LEU A 154 3.82 5.17 -7.23
N THR A 155 3.64 4.24 -8.15
CA THR A 155 3.13 4.53 -9.49
C THR A 155 1.66 4.13 -9.61
N ARG A 156 0.95 4.79 -10.52
CA ARG A 156 -0.40 4.38 -10.90
C ARG A 156 -0.30 3.38 -12.05
N PRO A 157 -1.17 2.36 -12.11
CA PRO A 157 -1.28 1.55 -13.31
C PRO A 157 -1.83 2.37 -14.49
N GLU A 158 -1.44 1.98 -15.71
CA GLU A 158 -1.88 2.58 -16.96
C GLU A 158 -2.78 1.64 -17.76
N GLY A 159 -4.00 2.10 -18.08
CA GLY A 159 -4.95 1.31 -18.87
C GLY A 159 -5.31 -0.02 -18.17
N LYS A 160 -5.41 -1.09 -18.96
CA LYS A 160 -5.59 -2.47 -18.51
C LYS A 160 -4.28 -3.27 -18.73
N GLU A 161 -3.20 -2.83 -18.12
CA GLU A 161 -1.92 -3.56 -18.14
C GLU A 161 -1.93 -4.76 -17.17
N GLU A 162 -1.07 -5.75 -17.43
CA GLU A 162 -0.85 -6.87 -16.52
C GLU A 162 0.00 -6.43 -15.33
N LEU A 163 -0.45 -6.71 -14.11
CA LEU A 163 0.26 -6.33 -12.89
C LEU A 163 0.93 -7.53 -12.24
N GLN A 164 2.15 -7.34 -11.75
CA GLN A 164 2.90 -8.39 -11.06
C GLN A 164 2.68 -8.28 -9.55
N LEU A 165 2.24 -9.36 -8.92
CA LEU A 165 2.12 -9.48 -7.47
C LEU A 165 3.24 -10.35 -6.93
N TYR A 166 4.04 -9.80 -6.04
CA TYR A 166 5.06 -10.55 -5.31
C TYR A 166 4.62 -10.78 -3.88
N LEU A 167 4.88 -11.99 -3.39
CA LEU A 167 4.50 -12.43 -2.07
C LEU A 167 5.75 -12.68 -1.23
N ALA A 168 5.66 -12.34 0.05
CA ALA A 168 6.68 -12.65 1.04
C ALA A 168 6.03 -13.05 2.36
N VAL A 169 6.69 -13.97 3.04
CA VAL A 169 6.22 -14.52 4.32
C VAL A 169 7.36 -14.42 5.31
N SER A 170 7.05 -13.94 6.51
CA SER A 170 7.95 -13.93 7.66
C SER A 170 7.36 -14.78 8.80
N LYS A 171 8.06 -14.83 9.95
CA LYS A 171 7.54 -15.52 11.14
C LYS A 171 6.26 -14.85 11.67
N GLY A 172 6.19 -13.52 11.64
CA GLY A 172 5.14 -12.73 12.29
C GLY A 172 4.22 -11.97 11.34
N ALA A 173 4.45 -12.02 10.03
CA ALA A 173 3.64 -11.31 9.05
C ALA A 173 3.65 -11.99 7.68
N VAL A 174 2.65 -11.65 6.88
CA VAL A 174 2.63 -11.86 5.43
C VAL A 174 2.61 -10.52 4.73
N SER A 175 3.33 -10.43 3.62
CA SER A 175 3.48 -9.19 2.88
C SER A 175 3.39 -9.43 1.38
N SER A 176 3.00 -8.40 0.65
CA SER A 176 2.98 -8.43 -0.80
C SER A 176 3.22 -7.04 -1.38
N VAL A 177 3.68 -6.99 -2.62
CA VAL A 177 3.74 -5.76 -3.40
C VAL A 177 3.17 -5.99 -4.79
N ILE A 178 2.29 -5.08 -5.23
CA ILE A 178 1.90 -4.97 -6.64
C ILE A 178 2.90 -4.06 -7.34
N ILE A 179 3.39 -4.51 -8.47
CA ILE A 179 4.39 -3.85 -9.30
C ILE A 179 3.85 -3.80 -10.74
N ARG A 180 4.11 -2.69 -11.42
CA ARG A 180 4.03 -2.62 -12.88
C ARG A 180 5.43 -2.65 -13.49
N GLU A 181 5.56 -3.26 -14.65
CA GLU A 181 6.82 -3.30 -15.39
C GLU A 181 6.70 -2.40 -16.62
N GLU A 182 7.49 -1.34 -16.66
CA GLU A 182 7.54 -0.39 -17.76
C GLU A 182 8.95 -0.35 -18.32
N ALA A 183 9.12 -0.69 -19.61
CA ALA A 183 10.43 -0.72 -20.27
C ALA A 183 11.50 -1.53 -19.49
N LYS A 184 11.11 -2.68 -18.91
CA LYS A 184 11.94 -3.55 -18.05
C LYS A 184 12.32 -2.96 -16.69
N VAL A 185 11.73 -1.82 -16.31
CA VAL A 185 11.86 -1.20 -14.99
C VAL A 185 10.62 -1.53 -14.18
N GLN A 186 10.83 -2.20 -13.05
CA GLN A 186 9.77 -2.55 -12.12
C GLN A 186 9.50 -1.38 -11.17
N LYS A 187 8.26 -0.90 -11.14
CA LYS A 187 7.81 0.23 -10.32
C LYS A 187 6.71 -0.22 -9.35
N PRO A 188 6.84 0.03 -8.03
CA PRO A 188 5.84 -0.36 -7.06
C PRO A 188 4.56 0.47 -7.23
N ILE A 189 3.41 -0.18 -7.06
CA ILE A 189 2.08 0.45 -7.02
C ILE A 189 1.57 0.50 -5.57
N PHE A 190 1.70 -0.60 -4.84
CA PHE A 190 1.16 -0.69 -3.48
C PHE A 190 1.82 -1.80 -2.67
N TYR A 191 2.24 -1.49 -1.44
CA TYR A 191 2.68 -2.48 -0.45
C TYR A 191 1.55 -2.87 0.50
N VAL A 192 1.37 -4.17 0.70
CA VAL A 192 0.43 -4.74 1.67
C VAL A 192 1.21 -5.56 2.67
N SER A 193 0.87 -5.40 3.94
CA SER A 193 1.40 -6.22 5.01
C SER A 193 0.29 -6.51 6.00
N HIS A 194 0.25 -7.75 6.47
CA HIS A 194 -0.70 -8.24 7.47
C HIS A 194 0.09 -8.95 8.57
N GLY A 195 -0.13 -8.56 9.82
CA GLY A 195 0.47 -9.23 10.98
C GLY A 195 -0.26 -10.54 11.26
N LEU A 196 0.48 -11.62 11.42
CA LEU A 196 -0.08 -12.92 11.80
C LEU A 196 -0.41 -12.93 13.28
N HIS A 197 -1.59 -13.40 13.63
CA HIS A 197 -2.04 -13.46 15.02
C HIS A 197 -2.68 -14.81 15.38
N GLY A 198 -2.37 -15.32 16.57
CA GLY A 198 -3.01 -16.52 17.12
C GLY A 198 -2.78 -17.75 16.23
N PRO A 199 -3.84 -18.42 15.73
CA PRO A 199 -3.69 -19.60 14.87
C PRO A 199 -2.90 -19.33 13.58
N GLU A 200 -2.92 -18.10 13.05
CA GLU A 200 -2.26 -17.73 11.80
C GLU A 200 -0.73 -17.86 11.86
N GLU A 201 -0.15 -17.69 13.06
CA GLU A 201 1.29 -17.82 13.28
C GLU A 201 1.76 -19.26 13.03
N ASN A 202 0.89 -20.24 13.27
CA ASN A 202 1.17 -21.67 13.16
C ASN A 202 0.82 -22.26 11.79
N TYR A 203 0.31 -21.46 10.85
CA TYR A 203 -0.01 -21.95 9.52
C TYR A 203 1.25 -22.44 8.78
N PRO A 204 1.16 -23.55 8.02
CA PRO A 204 2.22 -23.97 7.13
C PRO A 204 2.64 -22.83 6.18
N LEU A 205 3.91 -22.82 5.78
CA LEU A 205 4.48 -21.79 4.90
C LEU A 205 3.60 -21.55 3.66
N ILE A 206 3.10 -22.63 3.08
CA ILE A 206 2.29 -22.58 1.88
C ILE A 206 0.92 -21.93 2.10
N GLU A 207 0.28 -22.20 3.25
CA GLU A 207 -0.96 -21.54 3.64
C GLU A 207 -0.72 -20.05 3.90
N LYS A 208 0.43 -19.68 4.48
CA LYS A 208 0.81 -18.27 4.65
C LYS A 208 0.99 -17.55 3.32
N PHE A 209 1.52 -18.21 2.29
CA PHE A 209 1.58 -17.63 0.94
C PHE A 209 0.20 -17.45 0.32
N VAL A 210 -0.71 -18.43 0.45
CA VAL A 210 -2.11 -18.25 -0.01
C VAL A 210 -2.78 -17.14 0.79
N MET A 211 -2.56 -17.06 2.10
CA MET A 211 -3.08 -16.00 2.94
C MET A 211 -2.55 -14.62 2.50
N ALA A 212 -1.26 -14.51 2.16
CA ALA A 212 -0.69 -13.29 1.61
C ALA A 212 -1.49 -12.84 0.37
N LEU A 213 -1.71 -13.75 -0.59
CA LEU A 213 -2.49 -13.49 -1.81
C LEU A 213 -3.94 -13.05 -1.51
N VAL A 214 -4.62 -13.74 -0.60
CA VAL A 214 -6.00 -13.40 -0.19
C VAL A 214 -6.06 -12.02 0.46
N MET A 215 -5.12 -11.70 1.35
CA MET A 215 -5.07 -10.38 2.00
C MET A 215 -4.78 -9.27 0.99
N SER A 216 -3.92 -9.53 0.00
CA SER A 216 -3.70 -8.61 -1.13
C SER A 216 -4.98 -8.40 -1.93
N ALA A 217 -5.66 -9.48 -2.33
CA ALA A 217 -6.89 -9.43 -3.12
C ALA A 217 -7.99 -8.65 -2.40
N ARG A 218 -8.19 -8.89 -1.10
CA ARG A 218 -9.17 -8.14 -0.28
C ARG A 218 -8.85 -6.66 -0.21
N LYS A 219 -7.60 -6.33 0.11
CA LYS A 219 -7.18 -4.94 0.34
C LYS A 219 -7.10 -4.15 -0.97
N LEU A 220 -6.78 -4.81 -2.06
CA LEU A 220 -6.56 -4.22 -3.38
C LEU A 220 -7.61 -4.69 -4.38
N LYS A 221 -8.83 -4.99 -3.91
CA LYS A 221 -9.93 -5.53 -4.72
C LYS A 221 -10.14 -4.74 -6.01
N ALA A 222 -10.15 -3.40 -5.93
CA ALA A 222 -10.28 -2.52 -7.09
C ALA A 222 -9.18 -2.72 -8.17
N TYR A 223 -7.96 -3.10 -7.78
CA TYR A 223 -6.90 -3.44 -8.74
C TYR A 223 -7.10 -4.84 -9.31
N PHE A 224 -7.46 -5.82 -8.49
CA PHE A 224 -7.70 -7.20 -8.92
C PHE A 224 -8.93 -7.33 -9.85
N GLU A 225 -9.92 -6.45 -9.72
CA GLU A 225 -11.09 -6.39 -10.61
C GLU A 225 -10.79 -5.65 -11.92
N ALA A 226 -9.85 -4.70 -11.91
CA ALA A 226 -9.55 -3.86 -13.05
C ALA A 226 -8.44 -4.41 -13.95
N HIS A 227 -7.54 -5.23 -13.39
CA HIS A 227 -6.32 -5.70 -14.03
C HIS A 227 -6.10 -7.20 -13.82
N PRO A 228 -5.61 -7.92 -14.85
CA PRO A 228 -5.10 -9.28 -14.65
C PRO A 228 -3.85 -9.26 -13.78
N ILE A 229 -3.77 -10.20 -12.83
CA ILE A 229 -2.69 -10.26 -11.83
C ILE A 229 -1.81 -11.48 -12.06
N MET A 230 -0.52 -11.21 -12.29
CA MET A 230 0.55 -12.19 -12.40
C MET A 230 1.20 -12.41 -11.03
N VAL A 231 0.84 -13.49 -10.35
CA VAL A 231 1.45 -13.89 -9.07
C VAL A 231 2.82 -14.49 -9.34
N VAL A 232 3.87 -13.76 -8.97
CA VAL A 232 5.27 -14.17 -9.10
C VAL A 232 5.68 -14.91 -7.84
N THR A 233 5.88 -16.23 -7.95
CA THR A 233 6.20 -17.08 -6.80
C THR A 233 7.00 -18.31 -7.22
N GLU A 234 7.87 -18.78 -6.32
CA GLU A 234 8.57 -20.07 -6.47
C GLU A 234 7.76 -21.23 -5.87
N GLN A 235 6.71 -20.91 -5.10
CA GLN A 235 5.85 -21.90 -4.47
C GLN A 235 4.82 -22.45 -5.47
N PRO A 236 4.43 -23.73 -5.38
CA PRO A 236 3.50 -24.35 -6.33
C PRO A 236 2.03 -23.96 -6.10
N LEU A 237 1.74 -22.67 -5.84
CA LEU A 237 0.41 -22.16 -5.48
C LEU A 237 -0.68 -22.56 -6.47
N LYS A 238 -0.38 -22.53 -7.77
CA LYS A 238 -1.32 -22.97 -8.83
C LYS A 238 -1.83 -24.40 -8.59
N ARG A 239 -0.96 -25.32 -8.15
CA ARG A 239 -1.34 -26.73 -7.91
C ARG A 239 -2.20 -26.87 -6.66
N ILE A 240 -1.90 -26.09 -5.62
CA ILE A 240 -2.62 -26.15 -4.34
C ILE A 240 -4.01 -25.54 -4.47
N LEU A 241 -4.13 -24.41 -5.17
CA LEU A 241 -5.41 -23.76 -5.42
C LEU A 241 -6.32 -24.59 -6.33
N ALA A 242 -5.75 -25.46 -7.19
CA ALA A 242 -6.52 -26.40 -8.01
C ALA A 242 -7.09 -27.59 -7.22
N ASN A 243 -6.53 -27.93 -6.05
CA ASN A 243 -7.02 -29.02 -5.21
C ASN A 243 -7.14 -28.60 -3.73
N PRO A 244 -8.12 -27.74 -3.39
CA PRO A 244 -8.28 -27.22 -2.03
C PRO A 244 -8.91 -28.23 -1.06
N ALA A 245 -9.40 -29.38 -1.54
CA ALA A 245 -10.26 -30.30 -0.81
C ALA A 245 -9.61 -30.91 0.45
N GLN A 246 -8.28 -30.84 0.59
CA GLN A 246 -7.57 -31.34 1.76
C GLN A 246 -7.57 -30.35 2.94
N ILE A 247 -7.90 -29.07 2.74
CA ILE A 247 -7.88 -28.03 3.79
C ILE A 247 -9.12 -27.14 3.66
N GLY A 248 -10.10 -27.30 4.55
CA GLY A 248 -11.39 -26.58 4.47
C GLY A 248 -11.28 -25.05 4.39
N ARG A 249 -10.28 -24.44 5.05
CA ARG A 249 -10.01 -22.99 4.96
C ARG A 249 -9.60 -22.55 3.55
N LEU A 250 -8.77 -23.36 2.88
CA LEU A 250 -8.32 -23.06 1.52
C LEU A 250 -9.48 -23.09 0.54
N THR A 251 -10.51 -23.91 0.77
CA THR A 251 -11.69 -23.94 -0.11
C THR A 251 -12.41 -22.59 -0.14
N LYS A 252 -12.57 -21.95 1.03
CA LYS A 252 -13.16 -20.60 1.11
C LYS A 252 -12.30 -19.55 0.41
N TRP A 253 -10.98 -19.62 0.59
CA TRP A 253 -10.03 -18.70 -0.04
C TRP A 253 -9.97 -18.88 -1.56
N VAL A 254 -10.03 -20.12 -2.05
CA VAL A 254 -10.08 -20.41 -3.49
C VAL A 254 -11.34 -19.84 -4.11
N ALA A 255 -12.50 -20.02 -3.48
CA ALA A 255 -13.75 -19.46 -3.97
C ALA A 255 -13.68 -17.93 -4.14
N GLU A 256 -13.08 -17.23 -3.17
CA GLU A 256 -12.87 -15.78 -3.24
C GLU A 256 -11.88 -15.38 -4.35
N LEU A 257 -10.79 -16.14 -4.52
CA LEU A 257 -9.78 -15.84 -5.54
C LEU A 257 -10.24 -16.16 -6.97
N CYS A 258 -11.26 -17.02 -7.14
CA CYS A 258 -11.83 -17.36 -8.45
C CYS A 258 -12.56 -16.19 -9.10
N GLU A 259 -12.91 -15.13 -8.35
CA GLU A 259 -13.49 -13.91 -8.90
C GLU A 259 -12.49 -13.10 -9.75
N PHE A 260 -11.19 -13.37 -9.61
CA PHE A 260 -10.12 -12.57 -10.20
C PHE A 260 -9.34 -13.33 -11.29
N GLU A 261 -8.85 -12.58 -12.28
CA GLU A 261 -7.98 -13.12 -13.33
C GLU A 261 -6.55 -13.28 -12.81
N LEU A 262 -6.25 -14.47 -12.26
CA LEU A 262 -4.96 -14.80 -11.68
C LEU A 262 -4.14 -15.75 -12.55
N ALA A 263 -2.91 -15.36 -12.85
CA ALA A 263 -1.92 -16.24 -13.47
C ALA A 263 -0.69 -16.38 -12.55
N PHE A 264 -0.03 -17.53 -12.61
CA PHE A 264 1.10 -17.87 -11.75
C PHE A 264 2.34 -18.06 -12.58
N VAL A 265 3.40 -17.31 -12.26
CA VAL A 265 4.68 -17.37 -12.97
C VAL A 265 5.83 -17.62 -12.00
N PRO A 266 6.82 -18.44 -12.39
CA PRO A 266 8.03 -18.60 -11.60
C PRO A 266 8.80 -17.29 -11.55
N ARG A 267 9.54 -17.06 -10.46
CA ARG A 267 10.40 -15.89 -10.32
C ARG A 267 11.62 -16.02 -11.24
N ILE A 268 11.72 -15.15 -12.26
CA ILE A 268 12.87 -15.09 -13.17
C ILE A 268 13.65 -13.79 -12.90
N GLY A 269 14.47 -13.83 -11.85
CA GLY A 269 15.33 -12.71 -11.45
C GLY A 269 14.64 -11.59 -10.68
N VAL A 270 15.42 -10.86 -9.87
CA VAL A 270 14.96 -9.72 -9.06
C VAL A 270 15.64 -8.46 -9.57
N LYS A 271 14.87 -7.49 -10.08
CA LYS A 271 15.42 -6.25 -10.64
C LYS A 271 14.95 -4.97 -9.92
N ALA A 272 13.80 -4.99 -9.25
CA ALA A 272 13.33 -3.84 -8.47
C ALA A 272 13.92 -3.77 -7.06
N GLN A 273 14.25 -2.55 -6.63
CA GLN A 273 14.50 -2.22 -5.21
C GLN A 273 13.31 -2.64 -4.32
N ALA A 274 12.07 -2.46 -4.80
CA ALA A 274 10.86 -2.91 -4.12
C ALA A 274 10.85 -4.41 -3.78
N LEU A 275 11.48 -5.23 -4.61
CA LEU A 275 11.64 -6.66 -4.38
C LEU A 275 12.82 -6.96 -3.48
N ILE A 276 13.91 -6.22 -3.61
CA ILE A 276 15.04 -6.29 -2.69
C ILE A 276 14.55 -6.02 -1.25
N ASP A 277 13.81 -4.93 -1.05
CA ASP A 277 13.25 -4.53 0.25
C ASP A 277 12.22 -5.54 0.79
N LEU A 278 11.59 -6.32 -0.09
CA LEU A 278 10.64 -7.37 0.29
C LEU A 278 11.32 -8.72 0.57
N VAL A 279 12.41 -9.03 -0.14
CA VAL A 279 13.03 -10.37 -0.19
C VAL A 279 14.30 -10.49 0.65
N ILE A 280 15.21 -9.50 0.61
CA ILE A 280 16.52 -9.58 1.30
C ILE A 280 16.32 -9.79 2.80
N GLU A 281 15.30 -9.18 3.39
CA GLU A 281 15.02 -9.33 4.82
C GLU A 281 14.21 -10.59 5.18
N CYS A 282 13.68 -11.35 4.21
CA CYS A 282 13.04 -12.66 4.48
C CYS A 282 14.10 -13.77 4.64
N THR A 283 15.26 -13.61 4.02
CA THR A 283 16.37 -14.59 4.06
C THR A 283 17.35 -14.39 5.23
N THR A 284 17.35 -13.23 5.90
CA THR A 284 18.34 -12.90 6.95
C THR A 284 18.05 -13.46 8.34
N LYS A 285 17.04 -14.33 8.51
CA LYS A 285 16.86 -15.12 9.74
C LYS A 285 16.62 -16.59 9.43
N ARG A 286 17.64 -17.29 8.95
CA ARG A 286 17.85 -18.69 9.35
C ARG A 286 18.61 -18.66 10.68
N PRO A 287 17.97 -18.87 11.84
CA PRO A 287 18.73 -19.24 13.02
C PRO A 287 19.31 -20.63 12.77
N SER A 288 20.64 -20.71 12.88
CA SER A 288 21.40 -21.94 13.11
C SER A 288 20.90 -22.66 14.36
#